data_AF-J8DXB3-F1
#
_entry.id   AF-J8DXB3-F1
#
_cell.length_a   1.000
_cell.length_b   1.000
_cell.length_c   1.000
_cell.angle_alpha   90.00
_cell.angle_beta   90.00
_cell.angle_gamma   90.00
#
_symmetry.space_group_name_H-M   'P 1'
#
loop_
_entity.id
_entity.type
_entity.pdbx_description
1 polymer ?
#
loop_
_entity_poly.entity_id
_entity_poly.type
_entity_poly.pdbx_seq_one_letter_code
_entity_poly.pdbx_strand_id
1 'polypeptide(L)' 'MKEIESVECCRSILREEEYRLLIARIAVHYLKDKFRCKTELYGEVNRVLISRQLEPVSFGFIRNNV' A
#
# COMPACT_ATOMS: atom_id res chain seq x y z
N MET A 1 5.77 9.92 -2.72
CA MET A 1 5.76 8.88 -1.67
C MET A 1 7.21 8.54 -1.38
N LYS A 2 7.93 9.44 -0.72
CA LYS A 2 9.38 9.30 -0.52
C LYS A 2 9.72 8.10 0.36
N GLU A 3 8.79 7.70 1.22
CA GLU A 3 8.92 6.60 2.16
C GLU A 3 8.73 5.24 1.49
N ILE A 4 7.98 5.19 0.38
CA ILE A 4 7.95 4.00 -0.46
C ILE A 4 9.28 3.84 -1.20
N GLU A 5 9.85 4.93 -1.71
CA GLU A 5 11.18 4.92 -2.34
C GLU A 5 12.25 4.46 -1.34
N SER A 6 12.16 4.89 -0.07
CA SER A 6 13.06 4.46 1.00
C SER A 6 13.02 2.96 1.31
N VAL A 7 11.92 2.26 0.99
CA VAL A 7 11.80 0.81 1.22
C VAL A 7 11.98 -0.02 -0.05
N GLU A 8 12.27 0.58 -1.20
CA GLU A 8 12.55 -0.17 -2.44
C GLU A 8 13.75 -1.12 -2.28
N CYS A 9 14.73 -0.74 -1.47
CA CYS A 9 15.87 -1.60 -1.12
C CYS A 9 15.45 -2.90 -0.42
N CYS A 10 14.29 -2.91 0.25
CA CYS A 10 13.75 -4.09 0.90
C CYS A 10 13.15 -5.09 -0.09
N ARG A 11 12.92 -4.71 -1.36
CA ARG A 11 12.31 -5.60 -2.37
C ARG A 11 13.14 -6.86 -2.64
N SER A 12 14.47 -6.77 -2.55
CA SER A 12 15.38 -7.92 -2.74
C SER A 12 15.57 -8.77 -1.48
N ILE A 13 15.17 -8.25 -0.33
CA ILE A 13 15.41 -8.87 1.00
C ILE A 13 14.14 -9.55 1.51
N LEU A 14 12.97 -8.97 1.23
CA LEU A 14 11.68 -9.48 1.65
C LEU A 14 11.08 -10.43 0.61
N ARG A 15 10.22 -11.35 1.06
CA ARG A 15 9.34 -12.06 0.14
C ARG A 15 8.40 -11.05 -0.52
N GLU A 16 8.00 -11.35 -1.76
CA GLU A 16 7.13 -10.46 -2.53
C GLU A 16 5.84 -10.11 -1.78
N GLU A 17 5.26 -11.07 -1.07
CA GLU A 17 4.08 -10.82 -0.23
C GLU A 17 4.35 -9.86 0.92
N GLU A 18 5.48 -10.01 1.63
CA GLU A 18 5.85 -9.15 2.75
C GLU A 18 6.12 -7.72 2.26
N TYR A 19 6.84 -7.59 1.14
CA TYR A 19 7.10 -6.31 0.49
C TYR A 19 5.78 -5.64 0.06
N ARG A 20 4.88 -6.38 -0.58
CA ARG A 20 3.55 -5.89 -0.98
C ARG A 20 2.75 -5.37 0.20
N LEU A 21 2.70 -6.11 1.30
CA LEU A 21 1.96 -5.69 2.51
C LEU A 21 2.62 -4.47 3.18
N LEU A 22 3.95 -4.37 3.17
CA LEU A 22 4.67 -3.19 3.67
C LEU A 22 4.30 -1.94 2.85
N ILE A 23 4.38 -2.01 1.53
CA ILE A 23 3.99 -0.92 0.63
C ILE A 23 2.52 -0.53 0.87
N ALA A 24 1.63 -1.50 1.00
CA ALA A 24 0.22 -1.26 1.26
C ALA A 24 -0.01 -0.53 2.60
N ARG A 25 0.70 -0.91 3.67
CA ARG A 25 0.61 -0.23 4.99
C ARG A 25 1.10 1.22 4.91
N ILE A 26 2.22 1.45 4.25
CA ILE A 26 2.74 2.81 4.04
C ILE A 26 1.72 3.62 3.25
N ALA A 27 1.20 3.09 2.13
CA ALA A 27 0.20 3.77 1.33
C ALA A 27 -1.06 4.11 2.14
N VAL A 28 -1.60 3.17 2.93
CA VAL A 28 -2.75 3.43 3.81
C VAL A 28 -2.43 4.54 4.80
N HIS A 29 -1.28 4.50 5.47
CA HIS A 29 -0.89 5.50 6.46
C HIS A 29 -0.83 6.92 5.88
N TYR A 30 -0.33 7.08 4.65
CA TYR A 30 -0.21 8.40 3.99
C TYR A 30 -1.48 8.90 3.31
N LEU A 31 -2.38 7.99 2.93
CA LEU A 31 -3.58 8.32 2.17
C LEU A 31 -4.83 8.39 3.04
N LYS A 32 -4.84 7.76 4.23
CA LYS A 32 -6.05 7.67 5.07
C LYS A 32 -6.66 9.02 5.44
N ASP A 33 -5.84 10.06 5.65
CA ASP A 33 -6.33 11.40 6.00
C ASP A 33 -6.73 12.22 4.76
N LYS A 34 -6.38 11.76 3.56
CA LYS A 34 -6.73 12.43 2.28
C LYS A 34 -8.07 11.97 1.72
N PHE A 35 -8.55 10.79 2.12
CA PHE A 35 -9.80 10.22 1.64
C PHE A 35 -10.79 10.04 2.79
N ARG A 36 -11.98 10.63 2.64
CA ARG A 36 -13.07 10.45 3.63
C ARG A 36 -13.73 9.08 3.51
N CYS A 37 -13.63 8.45 2.34
CA CYS A 37 -14.24 7.17 2.06
C CYS A 37 -13.21 6.04 1.98
N LYS A 38 -13.47 4.93 2.69
CA LYS A 38 -12.60 3.74 2.65
C LYS A 38 -12.53 3.10 1.26
N THR A 39 -13.55 3.26 0.43
CA THR A 39 -13.57 2.76 -0.96
C THR A 39 -12.63 3.57 -1.86
N GLU A 40 -12.58 4.88 -1.68
CA GLU A 40 -11.63 5.75 -2.41
C GLU A 40 -10.19 5.45 -1.97
N LEU A 41 -9.97 5.31 -0.67
CA LEU A 41 -8.68 4.89 -0.11
C LEU A 41 -8.23 3.53 -0.66
N TYR A 42 -9.14 2.55 -0.71
CA TYR A 42 -8.90 1.24 -1.30
C TYR A 42 -8.46 1.34 -2.77
N GLY A 43 -9.17 2.14 -3.57
CA GLY A 43 -8.84 2.36 -4.97
C GLY A 43 -7.43 2.93 -5.15
N GLU A 44 -7.08 3.95 -4.37
CA GLU A 44 -5.78 4.62 -4.49
C GLU A 44 -4.62 3.78 -3.92
N VAL A 45 -4.83 3.06 -2.82
CA VAL A 45 -3.82 2.11 -2.32
C VAL A 45 -3.52 1.03 -3.37
N ASN A 46 -4.55 0.47 -4.01
CA ASN A 46 -4.34 -0.53 -5.07
C ASN A 46 -3.72 0.07 -6.33
N ARG A 47 -4.02 1.33 -6.67
CA ARG A 47 -3.34 2.05 -7.76
C ARG A 47 -1.84 2.19 -7.50
N VAL A 48 -1.45 2.48 -6.24
CA VAL A 48 -0.04 2.53 -5.82
C VAL A 48 0.65 1.18 -5.98
N LEU A 49 0.00 0.08 -5.61
CA LEU A 49 0.53 -1.29 -5.76
C LEU A 49 0.69 -1.69 -7.23
N ILE A 50 -0.36 -1.47 -8.05
CA ILE A 50 -0.34 -1.80 -9.48
C ILE A 50 0.75 -1.02 -10.21
N SER A 51 0.95 0.28 -9.89
CA SER A 51 2.02 1.09 -10.48
C SER A 51 3.43 0.54 -10.21
N ARG A 52 3.57 -0.34 -9.22
CA ARG A 52 4.82 -1.00 -8.81
C ARG A 52 4.88 -2.48 -9.20
N GLN A 53 3.92 -2.94 -10.01
CA GLN A 53 3.79 -4.33 -10.44
C GLN A 53 3.62 -5.27 -9.23
N LEU A 54 2.79 -4.86 -8.27
CA LEU A 54 2.44 -5.65 -7.09
C LEU A 54 0.95 -6.01 -7.13
N GLU A 55 0.62 -7.20 -6.61
CA GLU A 55 -0.76 -7.64 -6.46
C GLU A 55 -1.56 -6.69 -5.54
N PRO A 56 -2.85 -6.46 -5.84
CA PRO A 56 -3.71 -5.63 -5.00
C PRO A 56 -3.93 -6.24 -3.61
N VAL A 57 -4.34 -5.40 -2.66
CA VAL A 57 -4.85 -5.83 -1.36
C VAL A 57 -6.37 -5.88 -1.35
N SER A 58 -6.94 -6.66 -0.43
CA SER A 58 -8.38 -6.73 -0.25
C SER A 58 -8.94 -5.50 0.47
N PHE A 59 -10.24 -5.22 0.30
CA PHE A 59 -10.88 -4.15 1.06
C PHE A 59 -10.81 -4.37 2.59
N GLY A 60 -10.83 -5.64 3.02
CA GLY A 60 -10.64 -6.02 4.42
C GLY A 60 -9.28 -5.58 4.99
N PHE A 61 -8.23 -5.59 4.16
CA PHE A 61 -6.92 -5.07 4.55
C PHE A 61 -7.00 -3.58 4.90
N ILE A 62 -7.63 -2.76 4.05
CA ILE A 62 -7.81 -1.33 4.29
C ILE A 62 -8.59 -1.12 5.60
N ARG A 63 -9.70 -1.84 5.79
CA ARG A 63 -10.53 -1.73 7.01
C ARG A 63 -9.73 -1.98 8.29
N ASN A 64 -8.73 -2.87 8.25
CA ASN A 64 -7.93 -3.26 9.40
C ASN A 64 -6.66 -2.40 9.61
N ASN A 65 -6.34 -1.48 8.70
CA ASN A 65 -5.10 -0.68 8.74
C ASN A 65 -5.35 0.85 8.69
N VAL A 66 -6.60 1.31 8.70
CA VAL A 66 -6.99 2.74 8.79
C VAL A 66 -6.99 3.21 10.25
#